data_AF-A0A0S8HJ11-F1
#
_entry.id   AF-A0A0S8HJ11-F1
#
_cell.length_a   1.000
_cell.length_b   1.000
_cell.length_c   1.000
_cell.angle_alpha   90.00
_cell.angle_beta   90.00
_cell.angle_gamma   90.00
#
_symmetry.space_group_name_H-M   'P 1'
#
loop_
_entity.id
_entity.type
_entity.pdbx_description
1 polymer ?
#
loop_
_entity_poly.entity_id
_entity_poly.type
_entity_poly.pdbx_seq_one_letter_code
_entity_poly.pdbx_strand_id
1 'polypeptide(L)'
;MDELQRELIQRCLGGDRSAFEALHAAHVGRVRAYLLRCGFDAAGAEDLTQDVFLRAFRSLHTYDAAKGSFRLWLAVIARNVANKQWHRRAQAESFDPKLAEEMFAAPDNPRDWAEAREESQAVRACVDALPADLAELVRLRYVDARTTRGIAAATGLPEATVRLRLAEAIAILARWLREKGFVE
;
A
#
# COMPACT_ATOMS: atom_id res chain seq x y z
N MET A 1 -7.30 -13.03 15.05
CA MET A 1 -6.95 -11.65 14.66
C MET A 1 -8.16 -10.75 14.43
N ASP A 2 -9.35 -11.30 14.18
CA ASP A 2 -10.53 -10.56 13.72
C ASP A 2 -11.45 -10.04 14.86
N GLU A 3 -11.16 -10.41 16.12
CA GLU A 3 -12.03 -10.15 17.28
C GLU A 3 -11.62 -8.88 18.05
N LEU A 4 -10.32 -8.69 18.30
CA LEU A 4 -9.78 -7.46 18.89
C LEU A 4 -10.09 -6.23 18.04
N GLN A 5 -9.98 -6.34 16.72
CA GLN A 5 -10.28 -5.25 15.80
C GLN A 5 -11.78 -4.93 15.78
N ARG A 6 -12.64 -5.96 15.86
CA ARG A 6 -14.09 -5.77 16.01
C ARG A 6 -14.43 -5.09 17.32
N GLU A 7 -13.80 -5.48 18.42
CA GLU A 7 -13.98 -4.86 19.73
C GLU A 7 -13.59 -3.38 19.71
N LEU A 8 -12.43 -3.04 19.13
CA LEU A 8 -11.99 -1.65 18.98
C LEU A 8 -12.99 -0.82 18.16
N ILE A 9 -13.52 -1.38 17.07
CA ILE A 9 -14.53 -0.71 16.24
C ILE A 9 -15.82 -0.48 17.04
N GLN A 10 -16.30 -1.49 17.77
CA GLN A 10 -17.50 -1.34 18.61
C GLN A 10 -17.32 -0.27 19.69
N ARG A 11 -16.17 -0.24 20.35
CA ARG A 11 -15.82 0.80 21.34
C ARG A 11 -15.79 2.19 20.70
N CYS A 12 -15.22 2.34 19.50
CA CYS A 12 -15.25 3.59 18.76
C CYS A 12 -16.69 4.05 18.46
N LEU A 13 -17.55 3.14 18.02
CA LEU A 13 -18.97 3.42 17.76
C LEU A 13 -19.74 3.79 19.04
N GLY A 14 -19.30 3.26 20.19
CA GLY A 14 -19.76 3.65 21.52
C GLY A 14 -19.20 4.98 22.04
N GLY A 15 -18.35 5.68 21.28
CA GLY A 15 -17.79 6.99 21.63
C GLY A 15 -16.40 6.97 22.28
N ASP A 16 -15.77 5.80 22.41
CA ASP A 16 -14.41 5.69 22.95
C ASP A 16 -13.37 6.11 21.91
N ARG A 17 -12.83 7.33 22.08
CA ARG A 17 -11.79 7.87 21.20
C ARG A 17 -10.46 7.12 21.29
N SER A 18 -10.12 6.54 22.45
CA SER A 18 -8.86 5.81 22.64
C SER A 18 -8.82 4.53 21.81
N ALA A 19 -9.98 3.92 21.55
CA ALA A 19 -10.08 2.76 20.67
C ALA A 19 -9.72 3.11 19.22
N PHE A 20 -9.98 4.35 18.78
CA PHE A 20 -9.60 4.79 17.44
C PHE A 20 -8.11 5.06 17.32
N GLU A 21 -7.46 5.51 18.39
CA GLU A 21 -6.01 5.68 18.43
C GLU A 21 -5.28 4.35 18.23
N ALA A 22 -5.80 3.26 18.79
CA ALA A 22 -5.29 1.91 18.57
C ALA A 22 -5.45 1.46 17.10
N LEU A 23 -6.62 1.71 16.50
CA LEU A 23 -6.85 1.45 15.06
C LEU A 23 -5.92 2.29 14.17
N HIS A 24 -5.71 3.55 14.54
CA HIS A 24 -4.78 4.44 13.85
C HIS A 24 -3.34 3.90 13.92
N ALA A 25 -2.84 3.61 15.12
CA ALA A 25 -1.48 3.12 15.32
C ALA A 25 -1.22 1.82 14.53
N ALA A 26 -2.21 0.93 14.46
CA ALA A 26 -2.10 -0.33 13.72
C ALA A 26 -2.02 -0.15 12.19
N HIS A 27 -2.53 0.95 11.63
CA HIS A 27 -2.69 1.10 10.18
C HIS A 27 -1.97 2.31 9.57
N VAL A 28 -1.49 3.25 10.38
CA VAL A 28 -0.88 4.50 9.91
C VAL A 28 0.33 4.26 8.99
N GLY A 29 1.19 3.30 9.34
CA GLY A 29 2.36 2.96 8.53
C GLY A 29 1.98 2.45 7.14
N ARG A 30 0.94 1.61 7.04
CA ARG A 30 0.44 1.04 5.78
C ARG A 30 -0.18 2.11 4.89
N VAL A 31 -1.03 2.98 5.46
CA VAL A 31 -1.65 4.10 4.72
C VAL A 31 -0.57 5.05 4.19
N ARG A 32 0.41 5.42 5.02
CA ARG A 32 1.53 6.29 4.61
C ARG A 32 2.35 5.66 3.49
N ALA A 33 2.71 4.37 3.62
CA ALA A 33 3.46 3.64 2.59
C ALA A 33 2.69 3.57 1.26
N TYR A 34 1.37 3.37 1.32
CA TYR A 34 0.51 3.39 0.16
C TYR A 34 0.50 4.76 -0.52
N LEU A 35 0.35 5.84 0.23
CA LEU A 35 0.34 7.21 -0.32
C LEU A 35 1.69 7.57 -0.93
N LEU A 36 2.80 7.20 -0.30
CA LEU A 36 4.11 7.33 -0.94
C LEU A 36 4.11 6.62 -2.31
N ARG A 37 3.68 5.36 -2.38
CA ARG A 37 3.64 4.57 -3.65
C ARG A 37 2.68 5.11 -4.71
N CYS A 38 1.77 5.99 -4.32
CA CYS A 38 0.93 6.75 -5.24
C CYS A 38 1.64 7.95 -5.87
N GLY A 39 2.92 8.20 -5.54
CA GLY A 39 3.73 9.30 -6.06
C GLY A 39 3.66 10.59 -5.24
N PHE A 40 3.16 10.56 -4.00
CA PHE A 40 3.23 11.69 -3.08
C PHE A 40 4.60 11.76 -2.40
N ASP A 41 5.11 12.97 -2.17
CA ASP A 41 6.30 13.21 -1.37
C ASP A 41 6.05 12.93 0.12
N ALA A 42 7.10 12.92 0.95
CA ALA A 42 6.97 12.58 2.37
C ALA A 42 5.97 13.46 3.12
N ALA A 43 6.04 14.79 2.90
CA ALA A 43 5.13 15.74 3.50
C ALA A 43 3.69 15.55 2.99
N GLY A 44 3.50 15.42 1.67
CA GLY A 44 2.17 15.18 1.10
C GLY A 44 1.57 13.85 1.54
N ALA A 45 2.36 12.79 1.69
CA ALA A 45 1.90 11.51 2.20
C ALA A 45 1.48 11.58 3.67
N GLU A 46 2.18 12.35 4.51
CA GLU A 46 1.79 12.57 5.91
C GLU A 46 0.47 13.35 6.01
N ASP A 47 0.33 14.45 5.28
CA ASP A 47 -0.90 15.24 5.25
C ASP A 47 -2.10 14.42 4.77
N LEU A 48 -1.92 13.65 3.70
CA LEU A 48 -2.97 12.79 3.16
C LEU A 48 -3.29 11.62 4.09
N THR A 49 -2.30 11.10 4.84
CA THR A 49 -2.55 10.06 5.84
C THR A 49 -3.48 10.60 6.93
N GLN A 50 -3.26 11.84 7.39
CA GLN A 50 -4.17 12.47 8.34
C GLN A 50 -5.59 12.62 7.76
N ASP A 51 -5.74 13.07 6.50
CA ASP A 51 -7.06 13.17 5.85
C ASP A 51 -7.75 11.80 5.73
N VAL A 52 -7.00 10.73 5.43
CA VAL A 52 -7.54 9.36 5.41
C VAL A 52 -8.13 8.97 6.76
N PHE A 53 -7.38 9.16 7.85
CA PHE A 53 -7.86 8.78 9.18
C PHE A 53 -8.96 9.69 9.72
N LEU A 54 -8.95 10.98 9.38
CA LEU A 54 -10.06 11.89 9.70
C LEU A 54 -11.35 11.46 8.99
N ARG A 55 -11.26 11.05 7.73
CA ARG A 55 -12.41 10.51 6.99
C ARG A 55 -12.86 9.18 7.56
N ALA A 56 -11.92 8.26 7.82
CA ALA A 56 -12.21 6.98 8.44
C ALA A 56 -12.93 7.15 9.78
N PHE A 57 -12.46 8.05 10.64
CA PHE A 57 -13.13 8.36 11.91
C PHE A 57 -14.59 8.80 11.71
N ARG A 58 -14.82 9.74 10.79
CA ARG A 58 -16.16 10.27 10.50
C ARG A 58 -17.09 9.25 9.86
N SER A 59 -16.56 8.36 9.02
CA SER A 59 -17.34 7.37 8.29
C SER A 59 -17.37 6.00 8.96
N LEU A 60 -16.77 5.82 10.14
CA LEU A 60 -16.62 4.51 10.78
C LEU A 60 -17.95 3.78 10.98
N HIS A 61 -19.04 4.51 11.22
CA HIS A 61 -20.40 4.00 11.32
C HIS A 61 -20.92 3.32 10.04
N THR A 62 -20.28 3.55 8.89
CA THR A 62 -20.63 2.91 7.62
C THR A 62 -19.85 1.61 7.37
N TYR A 63 -18.86 1.30 8.21
CA TYR A 63 -18.14 0.04 8.11
C TYR A 63 -19.06 -1.12 8.45
N ASP A 64 -19.06 -2.12 7.57
CA ASP A 64 -19.85 -3.33 7.69
C ASP A 64 -18.93 -4.53 7.51
N ALA A 65 -18.71 -5.28 8.59
CA ALA A 65 -17.84 -6.45 8.60
C ALA A 65 -18.35 -7.57 7.67
N ALA A 66 -19.63 -7.58 7.29
CA ALA A 66 -20.17 -8.52 6.32
C ALA A 66 -19.76 -8.20 4.87
N LYS A 67 -19.36 -6.95 4.58
CA LYS A 67 -18.98 -6.49 3.24
C LYS A 67 -17.48 -6.59 2.97
N GLY A 68 -16.67 -6.82 4.00
CA GLY A 68 -15.23 -6.97 3.87
C GLY A 68 -14.48 -6.55 5.13
N SER A 69 -13.17 -6.76 5.12
CA SER A 69 -12.32 -6.39 6.26
C SER A 69 -12.20 -4.87 6.41
N PHE A 70 -11.98 -4.43 7.64
CA PHE A 70 -11.69 -3.01 7.94
C PHE A 70 -10.53 -2.47 7.11
N ARG A 71 -9.52 -3.31 6.83
CA ARG A 71 -8.36 -2.95 6.00
C ARG A 71 -8.78 -2.60 4.57
N LEU A 72 -9.62 -3.42 3.95
CA LEU A 72 -10.12 -3.16 2.59
C LEU A 72 -11.01 -1.91 2.58
N TRP A 73 -11.83 -1.73 3.61
CA TRP A 73 -12.62 -0.51 3.77
C TRP A 73 -11.72 0.74 3.90
N LEU A 74 -10.65 0.67 4.69
CA LEU A 74 -9.68 1.75 4.85
C LEU A 74 -8.90 2.02 3.54
N ALA A 75 -8.58 0.97 2.78
CA ALA A 75 -7.93 1.07 1.48
C ALA A 75 -8.79 1.85 0.48
N VAL A 76 -10.11 1.64 0.48
CA VAL A 76 -11.06 2.41 -0.35
C VAL A 76 -11.01 3.89 0.01
N ILE A 77 -10.96 4.23 1.30
CA ILE A 77 -10.83 5.63 1.75
C ILE A 77 -9.50 6.22 1.30
N ALA A 78 -8.39 5.50 1.50
CA ALA A 78 -7.06 5.92 1.09
C ALA A 78 -6.97 6.19 -0.41
N ARG A 79 -7.53 5.29 -1.22
CA ARG A 79 -7.68 5.47 -2.67
C ARG A 79 -8.47 6.71 -3.03
N ASN A 80 -9.62 6.92 -2.40
CA ASN A 80 -10.45 8.08 -2.70
C ASN A 80 -9.76 9.40 -2.33
N VAL A 81 -8.96 9.41 -1.26
CA VAL A 81 -8.12 10.57 -0.88
C VAL A 81 -7.03 10.81 -1.93
N ALA A 82 -6.27 9.78 -2.30
CA ALA A 82 -5.24 9.86 -3.32
C ALA A 82 -5.78 10.37 -4.66
N ASN A 83 -6.88 9.77 -5.15
CA ASN A 83 -7.56 10.16 -6.38
C ASN A 83 -8.00 11.62 -6.35
N LYS A 84 -8.67 12.04 -5.26
CA LYS A 84 -9.12 13.43 -5.11
C LYS A 84 -7.95 14.39 -5.13
N GLN A 85 -6.83 14.05 -4.51
CA GLN A 85 -5.65 14.92 -4.50
C GLN A 85 -4.99 14.98 -5.88
N TRP A 86 -4.93 13.87 -6.61
CA TRP A 86 -4.46 13.85 -8.00
C TRP A 86 -5.36 14.67 -8.93
N HIS A 87 -6.68 14.50 -8.83
CA HIS A 87 -7.65 15.32 -9.58
C HIS A 87 -7.55 16.81 -9.28
N ARG A 88 -7.16 17.19 -8.06
CA ARG A 88 -6.90 18.59 -7.69
C ARG A 88 -5.56 19.11 -8.24
N ARG A 89 -4.55 18.25 -8.34
CA ARG A 89 -3.21 18.59 -8.84
C ARG A 89 -3.14 18.66 -10.37
N ALA A 90 -3.99 17.91 -11.09
CA ALA A 90 -4.03 17.92 -12.55
C ALA A 90 -5.42 17.53 -13.08
N GLN A 91 -5.92 18.27 -14.08
CA GLN A 91 -6.80 17.64 -15.06
C GLN A 91 -5.98 16.55 -15.75
N ALA A 92 -6.46 15.30 -15.63
CA ALA A 92 -5.88 14.03 -16.10
C ALA A 92 -4.72 13.44 -15.26
N GLU A 93 -4.93 12.23 -14.72
CA GLU A 93 -4.16 11.00 -15.04
C GLU A 93 -4.54 9.84 -14.09
N SER A 94 -4.41 8.61 -14.62
CA SER A 94 -5.02 7.38 -14.12
C SER A 94 -4.32 6.83 -12.87
N PHE A 95 -5.09 6.65 -11.80
CA PHE A 95 -4.74 5.86 -10.62
C PHE A 95 -5.02 4.36 -10.87
N ASP A 96 -4.13 3.48 -10.41
CA ASP A 96 -4.34 2.02 -10.49
C ASP A 96 -5.20 1.54 -9.31
N PRO A 97 -6.48 1.15 -9.55
CA PRO A 97 -7.40 0.76 -8.50
C PRO A 97 -6.95 -0.46 -7.68
N LYS A 98 -6.10 -1.33 -8.24
CA LYS A 98 -5.68 -2.59 -7.60
C LYS A 98 -4.58 -2.41 -6.56
N LEU A 99 -3.76 -1.36 -6.68
CA LEU A 99 -2.62 -1.11 -5.79
C LEU A 99 -3.04 -0.96 -4.32
N ALA A 100 -4.20 -0.35 -4.06
CA ALA A 100 -4.72 -0.18 -2.70
C ALA A 100 -5.17 -1.53 -2.11
N GLU A 101 -5.80 -2.39 -2.91
CA GLU A 101 -6.31 -3.68 -2.45
C GLU A 101 -5.15 -4.63 -2.10
N GLU A 102 -4.12 -4.70 -2.96
CA GLU A 102 -2.94 -5.52 -2.76
C GLU A 102 -2.16 -5.13 -1.49
N MET A 103 -1.96 -3.83 -1.26
CA MET A 103 -1.18 -3.36 -0.10
C MET A 103 -1.89 -3.55 1.25
N PHE A 104 -3.22 -3.59 1.24
CA PHE A 104 -4.03 -3.74 2.46
C PHE A 104 -4.49 -5.18 2.71
N ALA A 105 -4.20 -6.11 1.78
CA ALA A 105 -4.49 -7.53 1.93
C ALA A 105 -3.54 -8.26 2.90
N ALA A 106 -2.31 -7.79 3.12
CA ALA A 106 -1.33 -8.46 3.98
C ALA A 106 -1.76 -8.51 5.48
N PRO A 107 -1.50 -9.62 6.22
CA PRO A 107 -1.81 -9.76 7.65
C PRO A 107 -0.85 -8.99 8.59
N ASP A 108 -1.18 -8.91 9.89
CA ASP A 108 -0.57 -7.98 10.88
C ASP A 108 0.02 -8.65 12.17
N ASN A 109 0.25 -9.97 12.27
CA ASN A 109 0.59 -10.62 13.56
C ASN A 109 2.12 -10.58 13.91
N PRO A 110 2.54 -10.37 15.19
CA PRO A 110 3.94 -10.42 15.66
C PRO A 110 4.75 -11.68 15.29
N ARG A 111 4.09 -12.84 15.19
CA ARG A 111 4.72 -14.08 14.66
C ARG A 111 4.95 -13.96 13.15
N ASP A 112 4.03 -13.29 12.46
CA ASP A 112 4.19 -12.86 11.07
C ASP A 112 5.25 -11.75 10.94
N TRP A 113 5.82 -11.13 11.99
CA TRP A 113 6.95 -10.21 11.79
C TRP A 113 8.25 -10.97 11.59
N ALA A 114 8.40 -12.16 12.18
CA ALA A 114 9.54 -13.02 11.91
C ALA A 114 9.39 -13.65 10.52
N GLU A 115 8.20 -14.18 10.19
CA GLU A 115 7.89 -14.72 8.86
C GLU A 115 7.88 -13.60 7.80
N ALA A 116 7.32 -12.43 8.05
CA ALA A 116 7.38 -11.27 7.13
C ALA A 116 8.77 -10.66 7.07
N ARG A 117 9.63 -10.82 8.09
CA ARG A 117 11.05 -10.43 7.99
C ARG A 117 11.82 -11.44 7.17
N GLU A 118 11.54 -12.73 7.30
CA GLU A 118 12.11 -13.80 6.50
C GLU A 118 11.64 -13.71 5.03
N GLU A 119 10.35 -13.44 4.82
CA GLU A 119 9.71 -13.13 3.54
C GLU A 119 10.24 -11.81 2.98
N SER A 120 10.38 -10.76 3.80
CA SER A 120 10.97 -9.49 3.35
C SER A 120 12.44 -9.64 3.00
N GLN A 121 13.20 -10.48 3.71
CA GLN A 121 14.57 -10.84 3.36
C GLN A 121 14.62 -11.66 2.07
N ALA A 122 13.71 -12.61 1.88
CA ALA A 122 13.62 -13.41 0.67
C ALA A 122 13.23 -12.56 -0.54
N VAL A 123 12.22 -11.70 -0.41
CA VAL A 123 11.81 -10.72 -1.43
C VAL A 123 12.98 -9.78 -1.73
N ARG A 124 13.70 -9.30 -0.73
CA ARG A 124 14.84 -8.41 -0.94
C ARG A 124 15.99 -9.13 -1.64
N ALA A 125 16.30 -10.36 -1.25
CA ALA A 125 17.29 -11.19 -1.94
C ALA A 125 16.88 -11.47 -3.39
N CYS A 126 15.59 -11.70 -3.66
CA CYS A 126 15.07 -11.86 -5.02
C CYS A 126 15.18 -10.55 -5.82
N VAL A 127 14.86 -9.39 -5.24
CA VAL A 127 15.03 -8.09 -5.89
C VAL A 127 16.50 -7.79 -6.15
N ASP A 128 17.39 -8.15 -5.23
CA ASP A 128 18.84 -7.97 -5.38
C ASP A 128 19.47 -8.96 -6.39
N ALA A 129 18.80 -10.08 -6.67
CA ALA A 129 19.21 -11.06 -7.68
C ALA A 129 18.66 -10.77 -9.09
N LEU A 130 17.75 -9.79 -9.25
CA LEU A 130 17.30 -9.34 -10.56
C LEU A 130 18.47 -8.70 -11.34
N PRO A 131 18.42 -8.72 -12.70
CA PRO A 131 19.25 -7.86 -13.52
C PRO A 131 19.18 -6.41 -13.02
N ALA A 132 20.34 -5.74 -12.98
CA ALA A 132 20.47 -4.45 -12.29
C ALA A 132 19.47 -3.39 -12.78
N ASP A 133 19.18 -3.39 -14.08
CA ASP A 133 18.21 -2.49 -14.70
C ASP A 133 16.76 -2.79 -14.28
N LEU A 134 16.39 -4.07 -14.14
CA LEU A 134 15.08 -4.46 -13.61
C LEU A 134 14.96 -4.19 -12.11
N ALA A 135 16.01 -4.48 -11.34
CA ALA A 135 16.07 -4.22 -9.90
C ALA A 135 15.91 -2.72 -9.61
N GLU A 136 16.59 -1.87 -10.38
CA GLU A 136 16.48 -0.41 -10.28
C GLU A 136 15.05 0.07 -10.54
N LEU A 137 14.39 -0.40 -11.60
CA LEU A 137 13.00 -0.04 -11.89
C LEU A 137 12.05 -0.48 -10.77
N VAL A 138 12.23 -1.68 -10.22
CA VAL A 138 11.45 -2.18 -9.08
C VAL A 138 11.67 -1.31 -7.84
N ARG A 139 12.91 -0.92 -7.53
CA ARG A 139 13.20 -0.01 -6.42
C ARG A 139 12.57 1.36 -6.64
N LEU A 140 12.74 1.95 -7.82
CA LEU A 140 12.14 3.25 -8.14
C LEU A 140 10.60 3.20 -8.01
N ARG A 141 9.98 2.09 -8.41
CA ARG A 141 8.52 1.92 -8.36
C ARG A 141 7.99 1.67 -6.94
N TYR A 142 8.62 0.77 -6.19
CA TYR A 142 8.05 0.20 -4.96
C TYR A 142 8.74 0.67 -3.68
N VAL A 143 9.99 1.12 -3.76
CA VAL A 143 10.77 1.71 -2.66
C VAL A 143 10.68 3.22 -2.72
N ASP A 144 11.06 3.83 -3.84
CA ASP A 144 11.02 5.29 -4.03
C ASP A 144 9.66 5.78 -4.51
N ALA A 145 8.72 4.84 -4.68
CA ALA A 145 7.32 5.16 -4.78
C ALA A 145 6.96 6.02 -6.02
N ARG A 146 7.82 6.00 -7.06
CA ARG A 146 7.67 6.79 -8.27
C ARG A 146 6.60 6.21 -9.18
N THR A 147 5.91 7.09 -9.91
CA THR A 147 5.00 6.70 -10.99
C THR A 147 5.79 6.19 -12.20
N THR A 148 5.17 5.41 -13.10
CA THR A 148 5.80 4.98 -14.36
C THR A 148 6.40 6.16 -15.13
N ARG A 149 5.69 7.29 -15.18
CA ARG A 149 6.16 8.53 -15.78
C ARG A 149 7.34 9.15 -15.03
N GLY A 150 7.30 9.17 -13.70
CA GLY A 150 8.42 9.64 -12.87
C GLY A 150 9.68 8.77 -13.01
N ILE A 151 9.50 7.46 -13.24
CA ILE A 151 10.58 6.53 -13.55
C ILE A 151 11.12 6.81 -14.95
N ALA A 152 10.25 6.93 -15.96
CA ALA A 152 10.63 7.27 -17.33
C ALA A 152 11.45 8.57 -17.39
N ALA A 153 11.04 9.60 -16.64
CA ALA A 153 11.77 10.85 -16.52
C ALA A 153 13.14 10.69 -15.81
N ALA A 154 13.22 9.83 -14.81
CA ALA A 154 14.46 9.57 -14.06
C ALA A 154 15.48 8.73 -14.83
N THR A 155 15.01 7.76 -15.63
CA THR A 155 15.87 6.80 -16.34
C THR A 155 16.06 7.14 -17.82
N GLY A 156 15.32 8.12 -18.36
CA GLY A 156 15.32 8.46 -19.79
C GLY A 156 14.66 7.40 -20.68
N LEU A 157 13.96 6.41 -20.11
CA LEU A 157 13.30 5.34 -20.85
C LEU A 157 11.88 5.77 -21.26
N PRO A 158 11.35 5.32 -22.41
CA PRO A 158 9.94 5.50 -22.73
C PRO A 158 9.03 4.85 -21.69
N GLU A 159 7.90 5.48 -21.35
CA GLU A 159 6.94 4.94 -20.36
C GLU A 159 6.42 3.54 -20.72
N ALA A 160 6.27 3.24 -22.01
CA ALA A 160 5.89 1.91 -22.48
C ALA A 160 6.96 0.86 -22.14
N THR A 161 8.23 1.23 -22.28
CA THR A 161 9.38 0.39 -21.90
C THR A 161 9.45 0.19 -20.40
N VAL A 162 9.21 1.23 -19.60
CA VAL A 162 9.14 1.13 -18.13
C VAL A 162 8.05 0.15 -17.71
N ARG A 163 6.84 0.23 -18.29
CA ARG A 163 5.74 -0.71 -18.02
C ARG A 163 6.12 -2.15 -18.36
N LEU A 164 6.68 -2.37 -19.54
CA LEU A 164 7.07 -3.71 -19.99
C LEU A 164 8.11 -4.34 -19.06
N ARG A 165 9.16 -3.58 -18.73
CA ARG A 165 10.24 -4.03 -17.85
C ARG A 165 9.80 -4.25 -16.42
N LEU A 166 8.89 -3.42 -15.90
CA LEU A 166 8.29 -3.67 -14.57
C LEU A 166 7.46 -4.95 -14.57
N ALA A 167 6.65 -5.20 -15.61
CA ALA A 167 5.88 -6.43 -15.73
C ALA A 167 6.79 -7.66 -15.81
N GLU A 168 7.88 -7.58 -16.58
CA GLU A 168 8.92 -8.61 -16.66
C GLU A 168 9.56 -8.87 -15.29
N ALA A 169 9.99 -7.82 -14.58
CA ALA A 169 10.58 -7.95 -13.25
C ALA A 169 9.61 -8.62 -12.26
N ILE A 170 8.33 -8.24 -12.26
CA ILE A 170 7.30 -8.85 -11.40
C ILE A 170 7.09 -10.32 -11.75
N ALA A 171 7.07 -10.68 -13.04
CA ALA A 171 6.91 -12.08 -13.46
C ALA A 171 8.08 -12.96 -12.98
N ILE A 172 9.31 -12.44 -13.05
CA ILE A 172 10.51 -13.13 -12.55
C ILE A 172 10.44 -13.31 -11.04
N LEU A 173 10.13 -12.23 -10.30
CA LEU A 173 9.99 -12.28 -8.83
C LEU A 173 8.90 -13.25 -8.39
N ALA A 174 7.72 -13.21 -9.03
CA ALA A 174 6.62 -14.11 -8.72
C ALA A 174 6.95 -15.58 -8.98
N ARG A 175 7.78 -15.88 -10.00
CA ARG A 175 8.29 -17.24 -10.22
C ARG A 175 9.23 -17.68 -9.11
N TRP A 176 10.23 -16.86 -8.77
CA TRP A 176 11.21 -17.19 -7.73
C TRP A 176 10.60 -17.31 -6.33
N LEU A 177 9.61 -16.48 -6.02
CA LEU A 177 8.89 -16.56 -4.76
C LEU A 177 8.01 -17.82 -4.67
N ARG A 178 7.39 -18.26 -5.77
CA ARG A 178 6.71 -19.57 -5.86
C ARG A 178 7.67 -20.74 -5.67
N GLU A 179 8.81 -20.74 -6.34
CA GLU A 179 9.84 -21.79 -6.19
C GLU A 179 10.35 -21.90 -4.74
N LYS A 180 10.36 -20.79 -4.02
CA LYS A 180 10.75 -20.72 -2.60
C LYS A 180 9.59 -20.96 -1.62
N GLY A 181 8.38 -21.21 -2.11
CA GLY A 181 7.20 -21.51 -1.28
C GLY A 181 6.54 -20.30 -0.60
N PHE A 182 6.85 -19.08 -1.04
CA PHE A 182 6.27 -17.85 -0.46
C PHE A 182 4.92 -17.45 -1.09
N VAL A 183 4.57 -18.01 -2.24
CA VAL A 183 3.33 -17.69 -2.98
C VAL A 183 2.73 -19.01 -3.51
N GLU A 184 1.41 -19.18 -3.41
CA GLU A 184 0.68 -20.32 -4.00
C GLU A 184 0.50 -20.19 -5.52
#